data_AF-A0AAU5C746-F1
#
_entry.id   AF-A0AAU5C746-F1
#
_cell.length_a   1.000
_cell.length_b   1.000
_cell.length_c   1.000
_cell.angle_alpha   90.00
_cell.angle_beta   90.00
_cell.angle_gamma   90.00
#
_symmetry.space_group_name_H-M   'P 1'
#
loop_
_entity.id
_entity.type
_entity.pdbx_description
1 polymer ?
#
loop_
_entity_poly.entity_id
_entity_poly.type
_entity_poly.pdbx_seq_one_letter_code
_entity_poly.pdbx_strand_id
1 'polypeptide(L)'
;MKLTRPARYLTTMAVGAIMATTLQVSTAHGASPADQVKAIDWSSFGTYAGTDAMGQRMKTILANESRYLIGPAYASKYTAYEADGYLNLGGNAEQAVRLPAMTALSAAIALKLGVYNPVNLSAANATTRDINLIRTVAARHKANNTNSATAWGSGWQTALWAYYDGMAAWLMWDKLSVTDRDKVVNMLVAEANRLTTGNDTFLIGTSGKELYGLRKDGTSAEPGDSKVEENQWSAALLGLTAAMMPNHPQAAAWSTRHKQLLLSATARPADLTNPASINGIQMSTWLKGTNISDEGTVTNHGLLHPIYMILDQGLNEAATAGLAKKCAPVAALHNTNYVYDALVDKRYPTSSGGTNTIYQPGSSNIFYPEGNDWGSTFAGYFGGFDALVSMHGQDGLVATKASTWEKLHNDAQIALQARFTDGHTYANGSENSYFGKEQRIGVIYGLSYLSLWLNKNSAGDKACWS
;
A
#
# COMPACT_ATOMS: atom_id res chain seq x y z
N MET A 1 -83.91 -9.12 -67.56
CA MET A 1 -84.28 -7.80 -66.99
C MET A 1 -82.98 -7.00 -66.86
N LYS A 2 -82.62 -6.26 -67.92
CA LYS A 2 -82.32 -4.81 -67.95
C LYS A 2 -81.41 -4.34 -66.79
N LEU A 3 -80.16 -3.95 -67.09
CA LEU A 3 -79.63 -2.56 -67.07
C LEU A 3 -79.61 -1.99 -65.63
N THR A 4 -78.54 -1.44 -65.04
CA THR A 4 -77.65 -0.38 -65.54
C THR A 4 -76.60 -0.02 -64.46
N ARG A 5 -75.34 0.19 -64.90
CA ARG A 5 -74.38 1.30 -64.64
C ARG A 5 -74.01 1.80 -63.20
N PRO A 6 -72.80 2.42 -63.07
CA PRO A 6 -72.01 2.48 -61.84
C PRO A 6 -72.13 3.81 -61.07
N ALA A 7 -71.73 3.81 -59.79
CA ALA A 7 -71.55 5.02 -58.99
C ALA A 7 -70.16 5.08 -58.33
N ARG A 8 -69.33 5.93 -58.94
CA ARG A 8 -68.25 6.79 -58.42
C ARG A 8 -67.53 6.41 -57.11
N TYR A 9 -66.23 6.18 -57.28
CA TYR A 9 -65.18 6.36 -56.27
C TYR A 9 -65.15 7.79 -55.72
N LEU A 10 -65.09 7.89 -54.39
CA LEU A 10 -64.60 9.06 -53.66
C LEU A 10 -63.79 8.53 -52.47
N THR A 11 -62.51 8.27 -52.74
CA THR A 11 -61.53 7.92 -51.72
C THR A 11 -61.18 9.18 -50.94
N THR A 12 -61.71 9.31 -49.72
CA THR A 12 -61.24 10.31 -48.76
C THR A 12 -60.02 9.72 -48.06
N MET A 13 -58.81 10.12 -48.48
CA MET A 13 -57.60 9.89 -47.70
C MET A 13 -57.64 10.82 -46.49
N ALA A 14 -57.91 10.26 -45.32
CA ALA A 14 -57.62 10.92 -44.05
C ALA A 14 -56.10 10.90 -43.84
N VAL A 15 -55.45 12.06 -43.97
CA VAL A 15 -54.08 12.27 -43.53
C VAL A 15 -54.09 12.28 -42.00
N GLY A 16 -53.86 11.11 -41.40
CA GLY A 16 -53.56 11.00 -39.99
C GLY A 16 -52.16 11.55 -39.74
N ALA A 17 -52.07 12.71 -39.10
CA ALA A 17 -50.82 13.24 -38.57
C ALA A 17 -50.31 12.26 -37.50
N ILE A 18 -49.35 11.40 -37.87
CA ILE A 18 -48.56 10.64 -36.91
C ILE A 18 -47.66 11.67 -36.22
N MET A 19 -48.04 12.09 -35.02
CA MET A 19 -47.10 12.72 -34.11
C MET A 19 -46.04 11.67 -33.77
N ALA A 20 -44.92 11.74 -34.45
CA ALA A 20 -43.70 11.08 -34.02
C ALA A 20 -43.26 11.77 -32.73
N THR A 21 -43.72 11.26 -31.59
CA THR A 21 -43.05 11.51 -30.31
C THR A 21 -41.65 10.92 -30.43
N THR A 22 -40.68 11.76 -30.76
CA THR A 22 -39.27 11.48 -30.54
C THR A 22 -39.11 11.27 -29.04
N LEU A 23 -39.15 10.01 -28.61
CA LEU A 23 -38.55 9.61 -27.34
C LEU A 23 -37.08 9.99 -27.43
N GLN A 24 -36.73 11.16 -26.89
CA GLN A 24 -35.38 11.41 -26.46
C GLN A 24 -35.09 10.34 -25.40
N VAL A 25 -34.46 9.25 -25.84
CA VAL A 25 -33.72 8.39 -24.94
C VAL A 25 -32.63 9.29 -24.40
N SER A 26 -32.87 9.88 -23.23
CA SER A 26 -31.80 10.37 -22.39
C SER A 26 -30.91 9.17 -22.15
N THR A 27 -29.77 9.10 -22.83
CA THR A 27 -28.67 8.26 -22.38
C THR A 27 -28.36 8.77 -20.97
N ALA A 28 -28.87 8.05 -19.97
CA ALA A 28 -28.31 8.16 -18.64
C ALA A 28 -26.82 7.93 -18.84
N HIS A 29 -26.02 9.00 -18.70
CA HIS A 29 -24.59 8.83 -18.59
C HIS A 29 -24.42 7.86 -17.42
N GLY A 30 -23.98 6.64 -17.70
CA GLY A 30 -23.75 5.66 -16.65
C GLY A 30 -22.88 6.32 -15.60
N ALA A 31 -23.22 6.16 -14.31
CA ALA A 31 -22.44 6.74 -13.23
C ALA A 31 -20.96 6.37 -13.42
N SER A 32 -20.07 7.36 -13.39
CA SER A 32 -18.64 7.15 -13.57
C SER A 32 -18.14 6.30 -12.39
N PRO A 33 -17.26 5.31 -12.59
CA PRO A 33 -16.64 4.59 -11.48
C PRO A 33 -16.06 5.53 -10.41
N ALA A 34 -15.51 6.68 -10.82
CA ALA A 34 -15.01 7.71 -9.92
C ALA A 34 -16.06 8.28 -8.93
N ASP A 35 -17.35 8.24 -9.26
CA ASP A 35 -18.44 8.72 -8.40
C ASP A 35 -18.60 7.89 -7.12
N GLN A 36 -17.99 6.69 -7.07
CA GLN A 36 -17.99 5.81 -5.90
C GLN A 36 -16.93 6.21 -4.87
N VAL A 37 -15.99 7.07 -5.23
CA VAL A 37 -14.87 7.47 -4.38
C VAL A 37 -15.28 8.63 -3.47
N LYS A 38 -15.09 8.44 -2.17
CA LYS A 38 -15.09 9.52 -1.19
C LYS A 38 -13.72 10.17 -1.17
N ALA A 39 -13.62 11.37 -1.74
CA ALA A 39 -12.40 12.16 -1.70
C ALA A 39 -12.00 12.51 -0.24
N ILE A 40 -10.70 12.67 0.00
CA ILE A 40 -10.17 13.11 1.29
C ILE A 40 -10.65 14.54 1.56
N ASP A 41 -11.30 14.75 2.70
CA ASP A 41 -11.70 16.07 3.15
C ASP A 41 -10.54 16.78 3.85
N TRP A 42 -9.63 17.35 3.06
CA TRP A 42 -8.44 18.05 3.56
C TRP A 42 -8.77 19.21 4.51
N SER A 43 -9.93 19.84 4.37
CA SER A 43 -10.35 20.97 5.22
C SER A 43 -10.58 20.60 6.68
N SER A 44 -10.76 19.31 6.95
CA SER A 44 -11.00 18.78 8.30
C SER A 44 -9.74 18.40 9.07
N PHE A 45 -8.59 18.43 8.39
CA PHE A 45 -7.30 18.21 9.03
C PHE A 45 -6.65 19.56 9.34
N GLY A 46 -5.70 19.53 10.27
CA GLY A 46 -4.97 20.71 10.72
C GLY A 46 -3.63 20.79 10.02
N THR A 47 -2.61 21.21 10.75
CA THR A 47 -1.22 21.18 10.29
C THR A 47 -0.32 20.49 11.30
N TYR A 48 0.81 19.98 10.81
CA TYR A 48 1.92 19.52 11.64
C TYR A 48 3.23 19.92 10.96
N ALA A 49 4.03 20.74 11.65
CA ALA A 49 5.23 21.36 11.07
C ALA A 49 6.44 20.41 11.01
N GLY A 50 6.40 19.30 11.77
CA GLY A 50 7.52 18.36 11.88
C GLY A 50 8.73 18.96 12.61
N THR A 51 8.49 19.75 13.66
CA THR A 51 9.54 20.48 14.40
C THR A 51 10.06 19.76 15.62
N ASP A 52 9.36 18.74 16.14
CA ASP A 52 9.91 17.82 17.14
C ASP A 52 10.96 16.88 16.52
N ALA A 53 11.74 16.22 17.37
CA ALA A 53 12.92 15.47 16.95
C ALA A 53 12.61 14.33 15.95
N MET A 54 11.53 13.57 16.17
CA MET A 54 11.13 12.49 15.25
C MET A 54 10.63 13.08 13.93
N GLY A 55 9.80 14.13 14.02
CA GLY A 55 9.32 14.88 12.86
C GLY A 55 10.45 15.41 11.98
N GLN A 56 11.48 16.01 12.58
CA GLN A 56 12.63 16.54 11.84
C GLN A 56 13.40 15.45 11.09
N ARG A 57 13.65 14.30 11.72
CA ARG A 57 14.36 13.18 11.09
C ARG A 57 13.59 12.64 9.89
N MET A 58 12.33 12.28 10.10
CA MET A 58 11.48 11.73 9.03
C MET A 58 11.26 12.71 7.89
N LYS A 59 11.02 13.99 8.22
CA LYS A 59 10.87 15.06 7.23
C LYS A 59 12.12 15.21 6.38
N THR A 60 13.31 15.16 6.99
CA THR A 60 14.59 15.24 6.28
C THR A 60 14.74 14.08 5.30
N ILE A 61 14.50 12.85 5.75
CA ILE A 61 14.66 11.65 4.93
C ILE A 61 13.67 11.65 3.75
N LEU A 62 12.39 11.95 4.01
CA LEU A 62 11.36 12.03 2.98
C LEU A 62 11.61 13.17 1.98
N ALA A 63 12.08 14.34 2.44
CA ALA A 63 12.39 15.46 1.55
C ALA A 63 13.54 15.12 0.60
N ASN A 64 14.58 14.43 1.08
CA ASN A 64 15.70 13.96 0.27
C ASN A 64 15.27 12.90 -0.74
N GLU A 65 14.58 11.85 -0.28
CA GLU A 65 14.12 10.76 -1.16
C GLU A 65 13.17 11.26 -2.23
N SER A 66 12.12 11.98 -1.85
CA SER A 66 11.10 12.44 -2.81
C SER A 66 11.72 13.36 -3.86
N ARG A 67 12.70 14.20 -3.49
CA ARG A 67 13.45 15.04 -4.42
C ARG A 67 14.26 14.21 -5.42
N TYR A 68 14.96 13.19 -4.96
CA TYR A 68 15.73 12.29 -5.82
C TYR A 68 14.80 11.49 -6.77
N LEU A 69 13.76 10.87 -6.21
CA LEU A 69 12.86 9.97 -6.92
C LEU A 69 12.09 10.68 -8.04
N ILE A 70 11.42 11.81 -7.75
CA ILE A 70 10.63 12.54 -8.77
C ILE A 70 11.48 13.50 -9.62
N GLY A 71 12.73 13.74 -9.22
CA GLY A 71 13.69 14.61 -9.89
C GLY A 71 14.60 13.84 -10.86
N PRO A 72 15.87 13.59 -10.49
CA PRO A 72 16.84 12.92 -11.36
C PRO A 72 16.46 11.48 -11.72
N ALA A 73 15.96 10.67 -10.78
CA ALA A 73 15.61 9.27 -11.07
C ALA A 73 14.44 9.14 -12.05
N TYR A 74 13.41 9.99 -11.88
CA TYR A 74 12.33 10.10 -12.87
C TYR A 74 12.86 10.52 -14.24
N ALA A 75 13.68 11.58 -14.29
CA ALA A 75 14.13 12.16 -15.55
C ALA A 75 15.03 11.21 -16.35
N SER A 76 15.82 10.37 -15.69
CA SER A 76 16.67 9.38 -16.35
C SER A 76 15.88 8.18 -16.88
N LYS A 77 14.80 7.78 -16.20
CA LYS A 77 14.05 6.57 -16.52
C LYS A 77 12.88 6.81 -17.47
N TYR A 78 12.15 7.91 -17.32
CA TYR A 78 10.91 8.18 -18.05
C TYR A 78 11.12 9.29 -19.09
N THR A 79 11.80 8.95 -20.17
CA THR A 79 12.25 9.89 -21.21
C THR A 79 11.30 10.04 -22.39
N ALA A 80 10.31 9.15 -22.51
CA ALA A 80 9.38 9.13 -23.63
C ALA A 80 7.94 8.78 -23.21
N TYR A 81 7.00 9.30 -23.99
CA TYR A 81 5.60 8.87 -23.98
C TYR A 81 5.37 7.91 -25.14
N GLU A 82 4.51 6.93 -24.91
CA GLU A 82 3.94 6.08 -25.96
C GLU A 82 2.92 6.86 -26.80
N ALA A 83 2.53 6.30 -27.95
CA ALA A 83 1.58 6.94 -28.87
C ALA A 83 0.21 7.24 -28.24
N ASP A 84 -0.15 6.53 -27.17
CA ASP A 84 -1.37 6.74 -26.39
C ASP A 84 -1.24 7.80 -25.28
N GLY A 85 -0.09 8.47 -25.20
CA GLY A 85 0.15 9.60 -24.30
C GLY A 85 0.49 9.21 -22.86
N TYR A 86 0.74 7.94 -22.55
CA TYR A 86 1.25 7.48 -21.25
C TYR A 86 2.76 7.25 -21.28
N LEU A 87 3.41 7.23 -20.11
CA LEU A 87 4.85 6.97 -20.03
C LEU A 87 5.15 5.53 -20.52
N ASN A 88 6.31 5.35 -21.15
CA ASN A 88 6.86 4.02 -21.36
C ASN A 88 7.39 3.47 -20.02
N LEU A 89 6.73 2.45 -19.48
CA LEU A 89 7.15 1.81 -18.23
C LEU A 89 8.24 0.73 -18.42
N GLY A 90 8.52 0.33 -19.67
CA GLY A 90 9.47 -0.74 -19.99
C GLY A 90 8.93 -2.16 -19.81
N GLY A 91 7.61 -2.33 -19.68
CA GLY A 91 6.94 -3.64 -19.59
C GLY A 91 5.90 -3.72 -18.46
N ASN A 92 5.63 -4.94 -17.99
CA ASN A 92 4.64 -5.24 -16.95
C ASN A 92 5.21 -6.02 -15.75
N ALA A 93 6.53 -6.19 -15.69
CA ALA A 93 7.24 -6.81 -14.57
C ALA A 93 7.33 -5.87 -13.35
N GLU A 94 7.78 -6.40 -12.20
CA GLU A 94 7.86 -5.65 -10.94
C GLU A 94 8.62 -4.32 -11.10
N GLN A 95 9.77 -4.31 -11.79
CA GLN A 95 10.58 -3.09 -11.96
C GLN A 95 9.87 -2.00 -12.77
N ALA A 96 8.96 -2.41 -13.67
CA ALA A 96 8.20 -1.53 -14.54
C ALA A 96 6.99 -0.92 -13.84
N VAL A 97 6.44 -1.59 -12.82
CA VAL A 97 5.16 -1.19 -12.19
C VAL A 97 5.33 -0.78 -10.73
N ARG A 98 6.00 -1.58 -9.90
CA ARG A 98 6.16 -1.30 -8.47
C ARG A 98 6.96 -0.03 -8.23
N LEU A 99 8.04 0.17 -8.98
CA LEU A 99 8.92 1.33 -8.82
C LEU A 99 8.24 2.67 -9.11
N PRO A 100 7.54 2.86 -10.25
CA PRO A 100 6.78 4.08 -10.46
C PRO A 100 5.66 4.27 -9.44
N ALA A 101 4.96 3.21 -9.04
CA ALA A 101 3.90 3.30 -8.03
C ALA A 101 4.43 3.75 -6.64
N MET A 102 5.56 3.18 -6.21
CA MET A 102 6.24 3.62 -4.97
C MET A 102 6.72 5.07 -5.08
N THR A 103 7.32 5.43 -6.21
CA THR A 103 7.79 6.82 -6.46
C THR A 103 6.62 7.80 -6.38
N ALA A 104 5.48 7.45 -7.00
CA ALA A 104 4.28 8.27 -6.97
C ALA A 104 3.78 8.47 -5.54
N LEU A 105 3.68 7.41 -4.74
CA LEU A 105 3.24 7.53 -3.36
C LEU A 105 4.17 8.44 -2.52
N SER A 106 5.49 8.24 -2.63
CA SER A 106 6.46 9.06 -1.90
C SER A 106 6.37 10.54 -2.28
N ALA A 107 6.28 10.83 -3.57
CA ALA A 107 6.16 12.20 -4.08
C ALA A 107 4.81 12.83 -3.69
N ALA A 108 3.70 12.11 -3.87
CA ALA A 108 2.36 12.56 -3.51
C ALA A 108 2.29 12.96 -2.03
N ILE A 109 2.79 12.13 -1.11
CA ILE A 109 2.81 12.45 0.33
C ILE A 109 3.67 13.69 0.60
N ALA A 110 4.89 13.72 0.05
CA ALA A 110 5.81 14.84 0.28
C ALA A 110 5.23 16.17 -0.24
N LEU A 111 4.58 16.15 -1.40
CA LEU A 111 3.92 17.31 -2.00
C LEU A 111 2.70 17.74 -1.18
N LYS A 112 1.83 16.79 -0.80
CA LYS A 112 0.57 17.11 -0.11
C LYS A 112 0.78 17.63 1.31
N LEU A 113 1.81 17.15 1.99
CA LEU A 113 2.15 17.56 3.36
C LEU A 113 3.19 18.69 3.43
N GLY A 114 3.60 19.26 2.29
CA GLY A 114 4.56 20.38 2.25
C GLY A 114 5.97 20.01 2.73
N VAL A 115 6.37 18.75 2.55
CA VAL A 115 7.72 18.23 2.88
C VAL A 115 8.66 18.29 1.68
N TYR A 116 8.13 18.27 0.46
CA TYR A 116 8.92 18.25 -0.76
C TYR A 116 9.92 19.41 -0.85
N ASN A 117 11.17 19.10 -1.19
CA ASN A 117 12.24 20.09 -1.37
C ASN A 117 12.31 20.55 -2.84
N PRO A 118 11.94 21.81 -3.17
CA PRO A 118 11.79 22.27 -4.54
C PRO A 118 13.07 22.84 -5.18
N VAL A 119 14.26 22.62 -4.58
CA VAL A 119 15.51 23.28 -5.02
C VAL A 119 15.84 23.07 -6.51
N ASN A 120 15.66 21.85 -7.04
CA ASN A 120 16.02 21.53 -8.44
C ASN A 120 14.82 21.27 -9.36
N LEU A 121 13.62 21.17 -8.79
CA LEU A 121 12.38 20.95 -9.52
C LEU A 121 11.25 21.60 -8.72
N SER A 122 10.48 22.48 -9.34
CA SER A 122 9.38 23.15 -8.65
C SER A 122 8.33 22.14 -8.20
N ALA A 123 7.61 22.44 -7.12
CA ALA A 123 6.51 21.59 -6.64
C ALA A 123 5.42 21.38 -7.72
N ALA A 124 5.20 22.37 -8.58
CA ALA A 124 4.26 22.25 -9.71
C ALA A 124 4.75 21.22 -10.75
N ASN A 125 6.02 21.28 -11.15
CA ASN A 125 6.58 20.32 -12.11
C ASN A 125 6.71 18.92 -11.50
N ALA A 126 7.05 18.81 -10.21
CA ALA A 126 7.03 17.57 -9.46
C ALA A 126 5.61 16.96 -9.44
N THR A 127 4.59 17.78 -9.20
CA THR A 127 3.17 17.37 -9.28
C THR A 127 2.82 16.85 -10.67
N THR A 128 3.24 17.52 -11.75
CA THR A 128 3.00 17.01 -13.11
C THR A 128 3.63 15.65 -13.35
N ARG A 129 4.88 15.44 -12.89
CA ARG A 129 5.55 14.13 -13.01
C ARG A 129 4.84 13.05 -12.20
N ASP A 130 4.42 13.38 -10.98
CA ASP A 130 3.70 12.50 -10.07
C ASP A 130 2.37 12.03 -10.70
N ILE A 131 1.57 12.97 -11.21
CA ILE A 131 0.33 12.66 -11.94
C ILE A 131 0.58 11.80 -13.18
N ASN A 132 1.69 12.01 -13.89
CA ASN A 132 2.05 11.16 -15.03
C ASN A 132 2.40 9.72 -14.62
N LEU A 133 3.02 9.50 -13.47
CA LEU A 133 3.23 8.15 -12.93
C LEU A 133 1.88 7.51 -12.60
N ILE A 134 1.06 8.21 -11.79
CA ILE A 134 -0.25 7.72 -11.32
C ILE A 134 -1.13 7.28 -12.49
N ARG A 135 -1.35 8.20 -13.45
CA ARG A 135 -2.24 7.90 -14.58
C ARG A 135 -1.68 6.79 -15.47
N THR A 136 -0.35 6.69 -15.61
CA THR A 136 0.27 5.63 -16.42
C THR A 136 0.13 4.27 -15.76
N VAL A 137 0.45 4.15 -14.47
CA VAL A 137 0.36 2.87 -13.76
C VAL A 137 -1.08 2.35 -13.79
N ALA A 138 -2.07 3.19 -13.43
CA ALA A 138 -3.48 2.83 -13.53
C ALA A 138 -3.90 2.45 -14.96
N ALA A 139 -3.48 3.22 -15.98
CA ALA A 139 -3.82 2.94 -17.37
C ALA A 139 -3.20 1.63 -17.89
N ARG A 140 -2.03 1.23 -17.37
CA ARG A 140 -1.38 -0.04 -17.75
C ARG A 140 -1.94 -1.25 -16.99
N HIS A 141 -2.88 -1.10 -16.08
CA HIS A 141 -3.51 -2.25 -15.42
C HIS A 141 -4.44 -3.04 -16.38
N LYS A 142 -4.55 -4.36 -16.22
CA LYS A 142 -5.40 -5.26 -17.03
C LYS A 142 -6.88 -4.88 -17.05
N ALA A 143 -7.37 -4.21 -16.01
CA ALA A 143 -8.74 -3.68 -15.98
C ALA A 143 -8.98 -2.55 -16.99
N ASN A 144 -7.91 -1.91 -17.47
CA ASN A 144 -7.94 -0.74 -18.35
C ASN A 144 -7.20 -0.95 -19.68
N ASN A 145 -6.38 -2.00 -19.79
CA ASN A 145 -5.50 -2.25 -20.92
C ASN A 145 -5.48 -3.73 -21.30
N THR A 146 -5.76 -4.02 -22.57
CA THR A 146 -5.79 -5.37 -23.13
C THR A 146 -4.46 -5.78 -23.79
N ASN A 147 -3.50 -4.85 -23.95
CA ASN A 147 -2.20 -5.15 -24.53
C ASN A 147 -1.33 -5.94 -23.53
N SER A 148 -1.22 -7.25 -23.71
CA SER A 148 -0.49 -8.16 -22.82
C SER A 148 1.00 -7.82 -22.63
N ALA A 149 1.63 -7.07 -23.53
CA ALA A 149 3.04 -6.66 -23.39
C ALA A 149 3.23 -5.56 -22.33
N THR A 150 2.19 -4.79 -22.04
CA THR A 150 2.24 -3.66 -21.09
C THR A 150 1.20 -3.77 -19.98
N ALA A 151 0.22 -4.65 -20.14
CA ALA A 151 -0.83 -4.88 -19.16
C ALA A 151 -0.30 -5.66 -17.95
N TRP A 152 -0.39 -5.07 -16.76
CA TRP A 152 -0.04 -5.69 -15.48
C TRP A 152 -1.29 -5.97 -14.63
N GLY A 153 -1.17 -6.82 -13.62
CA GLY A 153 -2.27 -7.13 -12.70
C GLY A 153 -2.60 -8.62 -12.60
N SER A 154 -3.40 -8.95 -11.60
CA SER A 154 -3.85 -10.31 -11.25
C SER A 154 -2.70 -11.28 -10.87
N GLY A 155 -1.62 -10.75 -10.28
CA GLY A 155 -0.43 -11.51 -9.91
C GLY A 155 -0.21 -11.61 -8.39
N TRP A 156 0.96 -12.12 -8.01
CA TRP A 156 1.36 -12.32 -6.61
C TRP A 156 1.50 -10.99 -5.85
N GLN A 157 2.27 -10.03 -6.37
CA GLN A 157 2.54 -8.74 -5.71
C GLN A 157 1.66 -7.58 -6.21
N THR A 158 0.77 -7.81 -7.18
CA THR A 158 0.07 -6.73 -7.87
C THR A 158 -0.86 -5.92 -6.95
N ALA A 159 -1.32 -6.53 -5.85
CA ALA A 159 -2.09 -5.83 -4.83
C ALA A 159 -1.29 -4.70 -4.17
N LEU A 160 -0.01 -4.93 -3.87
CA LEU A 160 0.87 -3.92 -3.30
C LEU A 160 1.10 -2.75 -4.26
N TRP A 161 1.29 -3.06 -5.54
CA TRP A 161 1.54 -2.05 -6.56
C TRP A 161 0.30 -1.16 -6.75
N ALA A 162 -0.88 -1.78 -6.78
CA ALA A 162 -2.17 -1.08 -6.81
C ALA A 162 -2.41 -0.25 -5.53
N TYR A 163 -2.01 -0.74 -4.35
CA TYR A 163 -2.08 0.03 -3.11
C TYR A 163 -1.24 1.32 -3.20
N TYR A 164 0.02 1.23 -3.62
CA TYR A 164 0.88 2.41 -3.72
C TYR A 164 0.33 3.44 -4.70
N ASP A 165 -0.06 2.99 -5.89
CA ASP A 165 -0.60 3.88 -6.93
C ASP A 165 -1.96 4.48 -6.53
N GLY A 166 -2.84 3.66 -5.96
CA GLY A 166 -4.16 4.10 -5.50
C GLY A 166 -4.09 5.08 -4.32
N MET A 167 -3.18 4.87 -3.38
CA MET A 167 -2.97 5.80 -2.27
C MET A 167 -2.42 7.14 -2.78
N ALA A 168 -1.45 7.10 -3.71
CA ALA A 168 -0.95 8.30 -4.38
C ALA A 168 -2.09 9.04 -5.11
N ALA A 169 -2.91 8.31 -5.86
CA ALA A 169 -4.07 8.83 -6.56
C ALA A 169 -5.10 9.47 -5.62
N TRP A 170 -5.37 8.88 -4.46
CA TRP A 170 -6.34 9.42 -3.50
C TRP A 170 -5.86 10.75 -2.88
N LEU A 171 -4.56 10.84 -2.56
CA LEU A 171 -3.92 12.08 -2.10
C LEU A 171 -3.97 13.18 -3.17
N MET A 172 -3.90 12.79 -4.44
CA MET A 172 -3.85 13.69 -5.60
C MET A 172 -5.17 13.72 -6.39
N TRP A 173 -6.26 13.26 -5.79
CA TRP A 173 -7.52 12.98 -6.49
C TRP A 173 -8.03 14.18 -7.29
N ASP A 174 -7.94 15.38 -6.71
CA ASP A 174 -8.38 16.65 -7.29
C ASP A 174 -7.61 17.05 -8.56
N LYS A 175 -6.42 16.47 -8.79
CA LYS A 175 -5.55 16.75 -9.94
C LYS A 175 -5.72 15.77 -11.10
N LEU A 176 -6.40 14.64 -10.88
CA LEU A 176 -6.65 13.63 -11.91
C LEU A 176 -7.85 14.00 -12.77
N SER A 177 -7.77 13.68 -14.07
CA SER A 177 -8.92 13.75 -14.97
C SER A 177 -9.98 12.70 -14.57
N VAL A 178 -11.25 12.89 -14.97
CA VAL A 178 -12.31 11.90 -14.72
C VAL A 178 -11.94 10.53 -15.29
N THR A 179 -11.39 10.50 -16.51
CA THR A 179 -10.96 9.25 -17.15
C THR A 179 -9.78 8.58 -16.43
N ASP A 180 -8.90 9.34 -15.78
CA ASP A 180 -7.80 8.74 -14.99
C ASP A 180 -8.31 8.24 -13.63
N ARG A 181 -9.24 8.97 -13.00
CA ARG A 181 -9.95 8.51 -11.80
C ARG A 181 -10.69 7.20 -12.03
N ASP A 182 -11.38 7.06 -13.17
CA ASP A 182 -12.04 5.81 -13.54
C ASP A 182 -11.06 4.64 -13.66
N LYS A 183 -9.89 4.87 -14.27
CA LYS A 183 -8.85 3.83 -14.40
C LYS A 183 -8.29 3.41 -13.04
N VAL A 184 -8.08 4.36 -12.12
CA VAL A 184 -7.66 4.06 -10.74
C VAL A 184 -8.71 3.21 -10.03
N VAL A 185 -10.00 3.57 -10.13
CA VAL A 185 -11.09 2.79 -9.52
C VAL A 185 -11.12 1.38 -10.10
N ASN A 186 -11.08 1.23 -11.43
CA ASN A 186 -11.10 -0.08 -12.07
C ASN A 186 -9.93 -0.97 -11.63
N MET A 187 -8.73 -0.39 -11.47
CA MET A 187 -7.55 -1.08 -10.97
C MET A 187 -7.75 -1.57 -9.53
N LEU A 188 -8.17 -0.68 -8.62
CA LEU A 188 -8.38 -1.02 -7.21
C LEU A 188 -9.48 -2.07 -7.04
N VAL A 189 -10.63 -1.88 -7.71
CA VAL A 189 -11.76 -2.84 -7.65
C VAL A 189 -11.34 -4.22 -8.18
N ALA A 190 -10.60 -4.28 -9.29
CA ALA A 190 -10.17 -5.55 -9.86
C ALA A 190 -9.22 -6.32 -8.93
N GLU A 191 -8.22 -5.65 -8.35
CA GLU A 191 -7.30 -6.28 -7.41
C GLU A 191 -7.97 -6.64 -6.07
N ALA A 192 -8.82 -5.77 -5.54
CA ALA A 192 -9.54 -6.03 -4.28
C ALA A 192 -10.53 -7.19 -4.42
N ASN A 193 -11.31 -7.25 -5.50
CA ASN A 193 -12.26 -8.35 -5.74
C ASN A 193 -11.55 -9.69 -5.86
N ARG A 194 -10.38 -9.73 -6.50
CA ARG A 194 -9.59 -10.95 -6.62
C ARG A 194 -9.18 -11.50 -5.26
N LEU A 195 -8.78 -10.65 -4.32
CA LEU A 195 -8.39 -11.04 -2.96
C LEU A 195 -9.56 -11.56 -2.11
N THR A 196 -10.80 -11.26 -2.50
CA THR A 196 -12.01 -11.82 -1.86
C THR A 196 -12.49 -13.15 -2.44
N THR A 197 -11.78 -13.69 -3.44
CA THR A 197 -12.11 -15.01 -4.03
C THR A 197 -11.40 -16.19 -3.35
N GLY A 198 -10.39 -15.94 -2.52
CA GLY A 198 -9.73 -16.96 -1.70
C GLY A 198 -10.59 -17.37 -0.50
N ASN A 199 -10.43 -18.60 -0.02
CA ASN A 199 -11.03 -19.04 1.25
C ASN A 199 -10.06 -18.77 2.42
N ASP A 200 -10.34 -19.34 3.58
CA ASP A 200 -9.51 -19.17 4.80
C ASP A 200 -8.12 -19.83 4.72
N THR A 201 -7.82 -20.53 3.61
CA THR A 201 -6.56 -21.24 3.36
C THR A 201 -5.69 -20.57 2.28
N PHE A 202 -6.32 -19.93 1.30
CA PHE A 202 -5.65 -19.37 0.13
C PHE A 202 -5.83 -17.87 0.06
N LEU A 203 -4.78 -17.15 -0.35
CA LEU A 203 -4.81 -15.71 -0.56
C LEU A 203 -5.77 -15.34 -1.71
N ILE A 204 -5.74 -16.08 -2.83
CA ILE A 204 -6.56 -15.88 -4.04
C ILE A 204 -7.04 -17.23 -4.59
N GLY A 205 -8.34 -17.37 -4.89
CA GLY A 205 -8.93 -18.62 -5.41
C GLY A 205 -8.72 -19.83 -4.48
N THR A 206 -9.14 -21.02 -4.90
CA THR A 206 -8.93 -22.28 -4.11
C THR A 206 -7.66 -23.04 -4.49
N SER A 207 -6.89 -22.51 -5.45
CA SER A 207 -5.64 -23.10 -5.95
C SER A 207 -4.52 -22.05 -6.06
N GLY A 208 -4.74 -20.82 -5.56
CA GLY A 208 -3.72 -19.78 -5.59
C GLY A 208 -2.71 -19.92 -4.46
N LYS A 209 -2.06 -18.80 -4.13
CA LYS A 209 -1.01 -18.77 -3.09
C LYS A 209 -1.59 -19.08 -1.72
N GLU A 210 -0.85 -19.85 -0.93
CA GLU A 210 -1.24 -20.14 0.44
C GLU A 210 -1.14 -18.88 1.31
N LEU A 211 -2.06 -18.79 2.27
CA LEU A 211 -2.19 -17.67 3.21
C LEU A 211 -1.31 -17.84 4.45
N TYR A 212 -0.77 -19.05 4.64
CA TYR A 212 0.05 -19.42 5.79
C TYR A 212 1.42 -19.95 5.36
N GLY A 213 2.47 -19.71 6.15
CA GLY A 213 3.76 -20.38 6.01
C GLY A 213 3.78 -21.78 6.65
N LEU A 214 3.06 -21.95 7.77
CA LEU A 214 2.84 -23.24 8.45
C LEU A 214 1.35 -23.56 8.52
N ARG A 215 0.98 -24.83 8.28
CA ARG A 215 -0.38 -25.35 8.47
C ARG A 215 -0.68 -25.55 9.97
N LYS A 216 -1.96 -25.75 10.30
CA LYS A 216 -2.44 -25.94 11.68
C LYS A 216 -1.79 -27.13 12.40
N ASP A 217 -1.34 -28.15 11.67
CA ASP A 217 -0.64 -29.32 12.20
C ASP A 217 0.88 -29.10 12.36
N GLY A 218 1.37 -27.88 12.08
CA GLY A 218 2.79 -27.53 12.13
C GLY A 218 3.59 -27.90 10.88
N THR A 219 2.98 -28.53 9.88
CA THR A 219 3.67 -28.84 8.62
C THR A 219 3.87 -27.58 7.78
N SER A 220 4.99 -27.53 7.05
CA SER A 220 5.28 -26.39 6.19
C SER A 220 4.29 -26.31 5.04
N ALA A 221 3.62 -25.17 4.93
CA ALA A 221 2.74 -24.84 3.84
C ALA A 221 3.57 -24.46 2.60
N GLU A 222 4.49 -23.50 2.78
CA GLU A 222 5.47 -23.03 1.81
C GLU A 222 6.84 -22.92 2.51
N PRO A 223 7.75 -23.90 2.35
CA PRO A 223 9.03 -23.93 3.07
C PRO A 223 9.87 -22.65 2.90
N GLY A 224 10.20 -22.02 4.03
CA GLY A 224 11.03 -20.82 4.06
C GLY A 224 10.29 -19.52 3.69
N ASP A 225 8.97 -19.55 3.57
CA ASP A 225 8.13 -18.41 3.16
C ASP A 225 7.01 -18.19 4.18
N SER A 226 7.11 -17.09 4.94
CA SER A 226 6.25 -16.81 6.08
C SER A 226 4.86 -16.32 5.72
N LYS A 227 4.60 -15.87 4.48
CA LYS A 227 3.37 -15.17 4.08
C LYS A 227 3.02 -13.90 4.86
N VAL A 228 3.91 -13.42 5.74
CA VAL A 228 3.70 -12.19 6.52
C VAL A 228 3.51 -11.01 5.58
N GLU A 229 4.47 -10.81 4.66
CA GLU A 229 4.48 -9.65 3.78
C GLU A 229 3.34 -9.67 2.78
N GLU A 230 3.04 -10.81 2.13
CA GLU A 230 1.94 -10.90 1.17
C GLU A 230 0.59 -10.63 1.78
N ASN A 231 0.38 -11.12 3.01
CA ASN A 231 -0.85 -10.88 3.74
C ASN A 231 -0.98 -9.38 4.07
N GLN A 232 0.10 -8.73 4.52
CA GLN A 232 0.06 -7.29 4.79
C GLN A 232 -0.08 -6.44 3.52
N TRP A 233 0.58 -6.80 2.42
CA TRP A 233 0.44 -6.14 1.12
C TRP A 233 -1.00 -6.18 0.62
N SER A 234 -1.62 -7.35 0.74
CA SER A 234 -3.00 -7.58 0.32
C SER A 234 -3.99 -6.89 1.25
N ALA A 235 -3.72 -6.89 2.56
CA ALA A 235 -4.51 -6.17 3.54
C ALA A 235 -4.51 -4.66 3.27
N ALA A 236 -3.34 -4.06 2.98
CA ALA A 236 -3.19 -2.64 2.66
C ALA A 236 -4.07 -2.19 1.50
N LEU A 237 -4.09 -2.97 0.41
CA LEU A 237 -4.97 -2.67 -0.72
C LEU A 237 -6.45 -2.71 -0.31
N LEU A 238 -6.88 -3.74 0.43
CA LEU A 238 -8.28 -3.89 0.82
C LEU A 238 -8.72 -2.78 1.78
N GLY A 239 -7.86 -2.40 2.72
CA GLY A 239 -8.06 -1.29 3.65
C GLY A 239 -8.25 0.03 2.89
N LEU A 240 -7.33 0.34 1.98
CA LEU A 240 -7.41 1.51 1.10
C LEU A 240 -8.70 1.50 0.26
N THR A 241 -9.00 0.40 -0.41
CA THR A 241 -10.14 0.30 -1.33
C THR A 241 -11.47 0.49 -0.59
N ALA A 242 -11.62 -0.11 0.60
CA ALA A 242 -12.80 0.08 1.45
C ALA A 242 -12.89 1.49 2.08
N ALA A 243 -11.75 2.15 2.32
CA ALA A 243 -11.70 3.53 2.78
C ALA A 243 -12.11 4.52 1.68
N MET A 244 -11.59 4.33 0.46
CA MET A 244 -11.89 5.16 -0.71
C MET A 244 -13.33 4.98 -1.19
N MET A 245 -13.86 3.76 -1.19
CA MET A 245 -15.18 3.44 -1.75
C MET A 245 -16.10 2.78 -0.71
N PRO A 246 -16.47 3.49 0.37
CA PRO A 246 -17.17 2.91 1.51
C PRO A 246 -18.59 2.42 1.19
N ASN A 247 -19.19 2.91 0.11
CA ASN A 247 -20.55 2.56 -0.32
C ASN A 247 -20.56 1.54 -1.48
N HIS A 248 -19.39 1.06 -1.93
CA HIS A 248 -19.33 0.05 -2.99
C HIS A 248 -19.99 -1.25 -2.48
N PRO A 249 -20.76 -1.98 -3.31
CA PRO A 249 -21.44 -3.21 -2.88
C PRO A 249 -20.53 -4.29 -2.27
N GLN A 250 -19.25 -4.29 -2.66
CA GLN A 250 -18.21 -5.21 -2.16
C GLN A 250 -17.42 -4.69 -0.94
N ALA A 251 -17.67 -3.45 -0.48
CA ALA A 251 -16.88 -2.83 0.58
C ALA A 251 -16.87 -3.65 1.89
N ALA A 252 -17.98 -4.30 2.23
CA ALA A 252 -18.06 -5.18 3.40
C ALA A 252 -17.22 -6.46 3.24
N ALA A 253 -17.18 -7.04 2.04
CA ALA A 253 -16.35 -8.21 1.74
C ALA A 253 -14.85 -7.84 1.80
N TRP A 254 -14.47 -6.70 1.21
CA TRP A 254 -13.10 -6.19 1.30
C TRP A 254 -12.68 -5.92 2.74
N SER A 255 -13.53 -5.26 3.54
CA SER A 255 -13.25 -4.98 4.95
C SER A 255 -13.13 -6.26 5.80
N THR A 256 -13.95 -7.27 5.52
CA THR A 256 -13.87 -8.56 6.21
C THR A 256 -12.54 -9.25 5.90
N ARG A 257 -12.19 -9.34 4.62
CA ARG A 257 -10.96 -9.99 4.19
C ARG A 257 -9.71 -9.22 4.62
N HIS A 258 -9.77 -7.89 4.63
CA HIS A 258 -8.73 -7.02 5.18
C HIS A 258 -8.36 -7.39 6.61
N LYS A 259 -9.34 -7.51 7.51
CA LYS A 259 -9.12 -7.90 8.91
C LYS A 259 -8.57 -9.32 9.05
N GLN A 260 -9.09 -10.25 8.25
CA GLN A 260 -8.59 -11.63 8.21
C GLN A 260 -7.11 -11.68 7.84
N LEU A 261 -6.70 -10.94 6.81
CA LEU A 261 -5.31 -10.90 6.36
C LEU A 261 -4.38 -10.21 7.34
N LEU A 262 -4.85 -9.16 8.04
CA LEU A 262 -4.08 -8.54 9.13
C LEU A 262 -3.82 -9.54 10.27
N LEU A 263 -4.85 -10.28 10.70
CA LEU A 263 -4.70 -11.30 11.74
C LEU A 263 -3.83 -12.47 11.30
N SER A 264 -4.00 -12.95 10.06
CA SER A 264 -3.19 -14.06 9.56
C SER A 264 -1.74 -13.67 9.38
N ALA A 265 -1.43 -12.45 8.93
CA ALA A 265 -0.06 -11.97 8.72
C ALA A 265 0.83 -12.21 9.93
N THR A 266 0.31 -12.02 11.15
CA THR A 266 1.07 -12.17 12.39
C THR A 266 0.53 -13.29 13.29
N ALA A 267 -0.21 -14.25 12.72
CA ALA A 267 -0.75 -15.38 13.47
C ALA A 267 0.37 -16.27 14.03
N ARG A 268 0.26 -16.62 15.32
CA ARG A 268 1.18 -17.49 16.06
C ARG A 268 0.57 -18.85 16.39
N PRO A 269 1.37 -19.89 16.68
CA PRO A 269 0.85 -21.17 17.19
C PRO A 269 -0.11 -21.01 18.38
N ALA A 270 0.19 -20.09 19.32
CA ALA A 270 -0.70 -19.77 20.44
C ALA A 270 -2.09 -19.24 20.01
N ASP A 271 -2.22 -18.61 18.83
CA ASP A 271 -3.50 -18.09 18.33
C ASP A 271 -4.43 -19.20 17.84
N LEU A 272 -3.91 -20.39 17.53
CA LEU A 272 -4.70 -21.53 17.05
C LEU A 272 -5.65 -22.11 18.11
N THR A 273 -5.38 -21.84 19.39
CA THR A 273 -6.19 -22.29 20.52
C THR A 273 -6.76 -21.14 21.36
N ASN A 274 -6.34 -19.90 21.10
CA ASN A 274 -6.83 -18.72 21.83
C ASN A 274 -8.32 -18.43 21.51
N PRO A 275 -9.22 -18.41 22.51
CA PRO A 275 -10.65 -18.13 22.29
C PRO A 275 -10.96 -16.63 22.15
N ALA A 276 -9.97 -15.73 22.32
CA ALA A 276 -10.18 -14.30 22.18
C ALA A 276 -10.64 -13.94 20.75
N SER A 277 -11.51 -12.94 20.68
CA SER A 277 -11.97 -12.36 19.41
C SER A 277 -11.35 -10.99 19.19
N ILE A 278 -10.77 -10.76 18.01
CA ILE A 278 -10.22 -9.48 17.59
C ILE A 278 -11.04 -8.99 16.38
N ASN A 279 -11.61 -7.78 16.48
CA ASN A 279 -12.54 -7.24 15.47
C ASN A 279 -13.65 -8.20 15.01
N GLY A 280 -14.17 -9.00 15.95
CA GLY A 280 -15.23 -9.99 15.73
C GLY A 280 -14.76 -11.32 15.12
N ILE A 281 -13.45 -11.55 14.99
CA ILE A 281 -12.87 -12.80 14.47
C ILE A 281 -12.25 -13.57 15.64
N GLN A 282 -12.78 -14.77 15.92
CA GLN A 282 -12.16 -15.72 16.85
C GLN A 282 -11.14 -16.57 16.09
N MET A 283 -9.86 -16.32 16.33
CA MET A 283 -8.78 -16.93 15.55
C MET A 283 -8.72 -18.46 15.68
N SER A 284 -8.98 -19.01 16.88
CA SER A 284 -8.94 -20.47 17.12
C SER A 284 -9.90 -21.30 16.26
N THR A 285 -11.01 -20.71 15.81
CA THR A 285 -12.00 -21.39 14.96
C THR A 285 -11.71 -21.19 13.47
N TRP A 286 -11.19 -20.01 13.12
CA TRP A 286 -10.96 -19.58 11.76
C TRP A 286 -9.60 -20.02 11.20
N LEU A 287 -8.50 -19.76 11.93
CA LEU A 287 -7.13 -19.97 11.46
C LEU A 287 -6.87 -21.43 11.06
N LYS A 288 -6.22 -21.59 9.90
CA LYS A 288 -5.73 -22.88 9.38
C LYS A 288 -4.21 -23.01 9.38
N GLY A 289 -3.52 -22.03 9.97
CA GLY A 289 -2.07 -21.97 9.97
C GLY A 289 -1.55 -20.73 10.68
N THR A 290 -0.23 -20.51 10.58
CA THR A 290 0.52 -19.46 11.28
C THR A 290 1.65 -18.94 10.40
N ASN A 291 2.12 -17.74 10.69
CA ASN A 291 3.11 -17.01 9.88
C ASN A 291 4.32 -16.52 10.67
N ILE A 292 4.21 -16.43 12.00
CA ILE A 292 5.32 -16.08 12.88
C ILE A 292 5.42 -17.10 14.02
N SER A 293 6.60 -17.26 14.61
CA SER A 293 6.78 -18.12 15.79
C SER A 293 6.11 -17.54 17.05
N ASP A 294 5.91 -18.36 18.09
CA ASP A 294 5.35 -17.88 19.35
C ASP A 294 6.20 -16.76 19.99
N GLU A 295 7.50 -16.79 19.73
CA GLU A 295 8.48 -15.78 20.15
C GLU A 295 8.66 -14.65 19.12
N GLY A 296 7.75 -14.48 18.17
CA GLY A 296 7.72 -13.32 17.27
C GLY A 296 8.75 -13.32 16.13
N THR A 297 9.45 -14.42 15.88
CA THR A 297 10.42 -14.50 14.78
C THR A 297 9.75 -14.85 13.45
N VAL A 298 10.29 -14.31 12.36
CA VAL A 298 9.81 -14.55 11.00
C VAL A 298 10.88 -15.27 10.19
N THR A 299 10.51 -16.39 9.57
CA THR A 299 11.37 -17.09 8.61
C THR A 299 10.93 -16.75 7.20
N ASN A 300 11.78 -16.06 6.44
CA ASN A 300 11.54 -15.73 5.05
C ASN A 300 12.81 -15.96 4.23
N HIS A 301 12.65 -16.33 2.95
CA HIS A 301 13.77 -16.76 2.10
C HIS A 301 14.58 -17.93 2.71
N GLY A 302 13.93 -18.76 3.53
CA GLY A 302 14.57 -19.87 4.23
C GLY A 302 15.46 -19.47 5.41
N LEU A 303 15.43 -18.21 5.84
CA LEU A 303 16.24 -17.66 6.94
C LEU A 303 15.33 -17.02 7.99
N LEU A 304 15.73 -17.04 9.26
CA LEU A 304 15.26 -16.05 10.21
C LEU A 304 15.71 -14.67 9.73
N HIS A 305 14.75 -13.87 9.28
CA HIS A 305 15.06 -12.72 8.44
C HIS A 305 14.53 -11.39 9.03
N PRO A 306 15.39 -10.60 9.72
CA PRO A 306 15.02 -9.34 10.36
C PRO A 306 14.26 -8.33 9.48
N ILE A 307 14.60 -8.20 8.19
CA ILE A 307 13.89 -7.29 7.28
C ILE A 307 12.39 -7.64 7.13
N TYR A 308 12.04 -8.92 7.15
CA TYR A 308 10.64 -9.37 7.04
C TYR A 308 9.90 -9.37 8.37
N MET A 309 10.59 -8.99 9.46
CA MET A 309 9.99 -8.67 10.76
C MET A 309 9.52 -7.22 10.84
N ILE A 310 9.74 -6.42 9.79
CA ILE A 310 9.25 -5.04 9.70
C ILE A 310 7.79 -5.06 9.25
N LEU A 311 6.88 -4.81 10.19
CA LEU A 311 5.43 -4.90 9.99
C LEU A 311 4.81 -3.54 9.62
N ASP A 312 5.49 -2.75 8.80
CA ASP A 312 5.14 -1.35 8.55
C ASP A 312 3.80 -1.20 7.83
N GLN A 313 3.44 -2.09 6.90
CA GLN A 313 2.14 -1.99 6.20
C GLN A 313 0.95 -2.11 7.15
N GLY A 314 1.00 -3.02 8.13
CA GLY A 314 -0.05 -3.16 9.14
C GLY A 314 -0.21 -1.89 9.97
N LEU A 315 0.88 -1.34 10.49
CA LEU A 315 0.82 -0.11 11.31
C LEU A 315 0.37 1.13 10.51
N ASN A 316 0.71 1.20 9.22
CA ASN A 316 0.27 2.28 8.34
C ASN A 316 -1.24 2.28 8.03
N GLU A 317 -1.99 1.23 8.40
CA GLU A 317 -3.45 1.21 8.26
C GLU A 317 -4.14 2.33 9.04
N ALA A 318 -3.56 2.74 10.18
CA ALA A 318 -4.08 3.87 10.94
C ALA A 318 -4.06 5.18 10.12
N ALA A 319 -3.03 5.37 9.28
CA ALA A 319 -2.99 6.52 8.39
C ALA A 319 -4.05 6.43 7.28
N THR A 320 -4.16 5.27 6.62
CA THR A 320 -5.17 5.04 5.57
C THR A 320 -6.59 5.25 6.11
N ALA A 321 -6.93 4.67 7.27
CA ALA A 321 -8.23 4.83 7.91
C ALA A 321 -8.46 6.28 8.39
N GLY A 322 -7.42 6.92 8.96
CA GLY A 322 -7.47 8.29 9.43
C GLY A 322 -7.81 9.30 8.33
N LEU A 323 -7.29 9.11 7.11
CA LEU A 323 -7.68 9.92 5.95
C LEU A 323 -9.18 9.80 5.60
N ALA A 324 -9.80 8.65 5.87
CA ALA A 324 -11.24 8.45 5.73
C ALA A 324 -12.05 8.89 6.98
N LYS A 325 -11.40 9.46 8.00
CA LYS A 325 -11.97 9.76 9.32
C LYS A 325 -12.57 8.53 10.02
N LYS A 326 -11.86 7.41 9.90
CA LYS A 326 -12.20 6.13 10.54
C LYS A 326 -11.03 5.67 11.39
N CYS A 327 -11.30 4.74 12.30
CA CYS A 327 -10.25 4.00 12.99
C CYS A 327 -9.87 2.75 12.18
N ALA A 328 -8.58 2.40 12.22
CA ALA A 328 -8.08 1.14 11.70
C ALA A 328 -8.51 -0.02 12.60
N PRO A 329 -8.62 -1.24 12.07
CA PRO A 329 -8.91 -2.41 12.90
C PRO A 329 -7.74 -2.69 13.86
N VAL A 330 -8.03 -2.98 15.13
CA VAL A 330 -7.03 -3.46 16.10
C VAL A 330 -6.29 -4.72 15.64
N ALA A 331 -6.85 -5.49 14.70
CA ALA A 331 -6.18 -6.58 14.00
C ALA A 331 -4.82 -6.21 13.42
N ALA A 332 -4.62 -4.95 12.99
CA ALA A 332 -3.37 -4.47 12.45
C ALA A 332 -2.23 -4.38 13.49
N LEU A 333 -2.57 -4.36 14.79
CA LEU A 333 -1.61 -4.35 15.89
C LEU A 333 -1.26 -5.77 16.35
N HIS A 334 -2.02 -6.78 15.93
CA HIS A 334 -1.94 -8.13 16.47
C HIS A 334 -0.51 -8.68 16.42
N ASN A 335 -0.01 -9.14 17.56
CA ASN A 335 1.34 -9.66 17.78
C ASN A 335 2.52 -8.77 17.32
N THR A 336 2.30 -7.50 16.98
CA THR A 336 3.40 -6.59 16.58
C THR A 336 4.40 -6.40 17.71
N ASN A 337 3.92 -6.31 18.95
CA ASN A 337 4.75 -6.24 20.15
C ASN A 337 5.66 -7.46 20.35
N TYR A 338 5.23 -8.67 19.99
CA TYR A 338 6.06 -9.87 20.06
C TYR A 338 7.14 -9.87 18.98
N VAL A 339 6.81 -9.44 17.77
CA VAL A 339 7.82 -9.27 16.70
C VAL A 339 8.84 -8.20 17.08
N TYR A 340 8.38 -7.10 17.70
CA TYR A 340 9.29 -6.06 18.18
C TYR A 340 10.18 -6.53 19.33
N ASP A 341 9.64 -7.33 20.27
CA ASP A 341 10.42 -7.99 21.32
C ASP A 341 11.52 -8.89 20.75
N ALA A 342 11.21 -9.65 19.71
CA ALA A 342 12.17 -10.48 19.00
C ALA A 342 13.30 -9.65 18.36
N LEU A 343 13.03 -8.43 17.89
CA LEU A 343 14.06 -7.54 17.35
C LEU A 343 14.96 -6.97 18.47
N VAL A 344 14.37 -6.56 19.58
CA VAL A 344 15.06 -5.76 20.61
C VAL A 344 15.78 -6.62 21.64
N ASP A 345 15.07 -7.57 22.27
CA ASP A 345 15.55 -8.22 23.50
C ASP A 345 15.84 -9.72 23.33
N LYS A 346 15.25 -10.39 22.34
CA LYS A 346 15.53 -11.81 22.10
C LYS A 346 16.99 -12.05 21.74
N ARG A 347 17.58 -13.06 22.39
CA ARG A 347 18.98 -13.45 22.27
C ARG A 347 19.14 -14.60 21.27
N TYR A 348 19.96 -14.38 20.26
CA TYR A 348 20.23 -15.32 19.17
C TYR A 348 21.69 -15.80 19.22
N PRO A 349 21.97 -17.07 18.90
CA PRO A 349 23.33 -17.58 18.87
C PRO A 349 24.20 -16.86 17.84
N THR A 350 25.50 -16.79 18.11
CA THR A 350 26.51 -16.24 17.19
C THR A 350 27.48 -17.33 16.75
N SER A 351 28.11 -17.16 15.58
CA SER A 351 29.09 -18.10 15.05
C SER A 351 30.37 -18.21 15.89
N SER A 352 30.72 -17.17 16.65
CA SER A 352 31.89 -17.13 17.54
C SER A 352 31.66 -17.75 18.92
N GLY A 353 30.46 -18.27 19.19
CA GLY A 353 30.03 -18.65 20.53
C GLY A 353 29.49 -17.44 21.32
N GLY A 354 28.42 -17.65 22.07
CA GLY A 354 27.67 -16.60 22.75
C GLY A 354 26.39 -16.20 22.00
N THR A 355 25.75 -15.11 22.43
CA THR A 355 24.50 -14.62 21.85
C THR A 355 24.55 -13.13 21.51
N ASN A 356 23.68 -12.67 20.60
CA ASN A 356 23.43 -11.27 20.23
C ASN A 356 21.92 -11.02 20.10
N THR A 357 21.45 -9.79 20.31
CA THR A 357 20.10 -9.33 19.92
C THR A 357 20.11 -8.95 18.45
N ILE A 358 18.96 -8.82 17.77
CA ILE A 358 18.98 -8.30 16.39
C ILE A 358 19.38 -6.82 16.40
N TYR A 359 18.71 -6.01 17.21
CA TYR A 359 19.11 -4.62 17.43
C TYR A 359 20.33 -4.54 18.35
N GLN A 360 21.42 -3.94 17.87
CA GLN A 360 22.67 -3.86 18.62
C GLN A 360 22.66 -2.65 19.58
N PRO A 361 22.74 -2.86 20.92
CA PRO A 361 22.66 -1.76 21.89
C PRO A 361 23.60 -0.60 21.59
N GLY A 362 23.05 0.61 21.56
CA GLY A 362 23.80 1.85 21.33
C GLY A 362 24.29 2.07 19.88
N SER A 363 23.81 1.27 18.92
CA SER A 363 24.21 1.34 17.51
C SER A 363 22.99 1.26 16.59
N SER A 364 23.16 1.69 15.34
CA SER A 364 22.20 1.47 14.24
C SER A 364 22.40 0.12 13.53
N ASN A 365 23.31 -0.72 14.04
CA ASN A 365 23.67 -1.98 13.43
C ASN A 365 22.60 -3.04 13.70
N ILE A 366 22.36 -3.85 12.68
CA ILE A 366 21.43 -4.97 12.72
C ILE A 366 22.25 -6.25 12.64
N PHE A 367 22.11 -7.11 13.64
CA PHE A 367 22.64 -8.46 13.61
C PHE A 367 21.64 -9.37 12.92
N TYR A 368 22.14 -10.15 11.96
CA TYR A 368 21.37 -11.11 11.19
C TYR A 368 21.78 -12.52 11.63
N PRO A 369 21.01 -13.21 12.50
CA PRO A 369 21.41 -14.49 13.10
C PRO A 369 21.73 -15.57 12.07
N GLU A 370 20.98 -15.59 10.97
CA GLU A 370 21.10 -16.58 9.89
C GLU A 370 21.62 -15.97 8.58
N GLY A 371 22.13 -14.73 8.64
CA GLY A 371 22.60 -13.98 7.48
C GLY A 371 21.54 -13.11 6.81
N ASN A 372 21.94 -12.44 5.74
CA ASN A 372 21.14 -11.50 4.97
C ASN A 372 21.48 -11.63 3.48
N ASP A 373 20.48 -11.78 2.63
CA ASP A 373 20.62 -11.89 1.17
C ASP A 373 20.41 -10.55 0.45
N TRP A 374 20.06 -9.48 1.18
CA TRP A 374 19.75 -8.17 0.60
C TRP A 374 20.91 -7.15 0.58
N GLY A 375 22.04 -7.42 1.25
CA GLY A 375 23.17 -6.47 1.32
C GLY A 375 23.63 -6.21 2.76
N SER A 376 24.12 -5.00 3.05
CA SER A 376 24.73 -4.68 4.34
C SER A 376 24.10 -3.51 5.10
N THR A 377 23.27 -2.69 4.45
CA THR A 377 22.88 -1.37 4.98
C THR A 377 21.37 -1.18 4.91
N PHE A 378 20.69 -1.17 6.07
CA PHE A 378 19.22 -1.12 6.17
C PHE A 378 18.69 -0.21 7.29
N ALA A 379 19.49 0.77 7.74
CA ALA A 379 19.09 1.61 8.87
C ALA A 379 17.68 2.21 8.70
N GLY A 380 17.38 2.75 7.52
CA GLY A 380 16.08 3.37 7.28
C GLY A 380 14.88 2.41 7.27
N TYR A 381 15.11 1.12 7.03
CA TYR A 381 14.04 0.12 7.07
C TYR A 381 13.54 -0.06 8.51
N PHE A 382 14.47 -0.22 9.45
CA PHE A 382 14.15 -0.37 10.87
C PHE A 382 13.72 0.95 11.51
N GLY A 383 14.36 2.07 11.16
CA GLY A 383 14.04 3.37 11.75
C GLY A 383 12.63 3.88 11.42
N GLY A 384 12.10 3.57 10.23
CA GLY A 384 10.68 3.82 9.92
C GLY A 384 9.73 2.96 10.74
N PHE A 385 10.08 1.67 10.93
CA PHE A 385 9.29 0.74 11.75
C PHE A 385 9.29 1.12 13.22
N ASP A 386 10.45 1.46 13.78
CA ASP A 386 10.59 1.90 15.17
C ASP A 386 9.74 3.12 15.48
N ALA A 387 9.65 4.06 14.54
CA ALA A 387 8.79 5.21 14.68
C ALA A 387 7.30 4.82 14.73
N LEU A 388 6.85 3.93 13.83
CA LEU A 388 5.48 3.42 13.83
C LEU A 388 5.17 2.68 15.14
N VAL A 389 6.07 1.83 15.61
CA VAL A 389 5.95 1.12 16.89
C VAL A 389 5.86 2.11 18.05
N SER A 390 6.72 3.13 18.06
CA SER A 390 6.71 4.17 19.11
C SER A 390 5.42 4.99 19.11
N MET A 391 4.90 5.35 17.94
CA MET A 391 3.65 6.13 17.82
C MET A 391 2.43 5.33 18.27
N HIS A 392 2.44 4.02 18.04
CA HIS A 392 1.29 3.15 18.29
C HIS A 392 1.43 2.30 19.57
N GLY A 393 2.43 2.59 20.40
CA GLY A 393 2.61 1.96 21.71
C GLY A 393 2.87 0.46 21.65
N GLN A 394 3.52 -0.03 20.60
CA GLN A 394 3.80 -1.46 20.41
C GLN A 394 5.13 -1.92 21.03
N ASP A 395 5.77 -1.08 21.86
CA ASP A 395 7.05 -1.35 22.55
C ASP A 395 6.87 -1.64 24.05
N GLY A 396 5.68 -2.13 24.43
CA GLY A 396 5.34 -2.43 25.83
C GLY A 396 6.12 -3.61 26.43
N LEU A 397 6.62 -4.53 25.59
CA LEU A 397 7.34 -5.73 26.03
C LEU A 397 8.85 -5.53 26.14
N VAL A 398 9.39 -4.45 25.57
CA VAL A 398 10.85 -4.30 25.41
C VAL A 398 11.49 -3.38 26.45
N ALA A 399 12.75 -3.68 26.77
CA ALA A 399 13.58 -2.93 27.69
C ALA A 399 13.98 -1.55 27.12
N THR A 400 14.41 -1.51 25.86
CA THR A 400 14.75 -0.25 25.17
C THR A 400 13.60 0.19 24.29
N LYS A 401 13.04 1.37 24.58
CA LYS A 401 11.87 1.92 23.88
C LYS A 401 12.14 2.21 22.41
N ALA A 402 11.11 2.06 21.60
CA ALA A 402 11.21 2.19 20.15
C ALA A 402 11.67 3.60 19.71
N SER A 403 11.32 4.64 20.47
CA SER A 403 11.83 6.00 20.24
C SER A 403 13.35 6.14 20.34
N THR A 404 14.03 5.26 21.09
CA THR A 404 15.49 5.23 21.17
C THR A 404 16.09 4.62 19.91
N TRP A 405 15.53 3.50 19.44
CA TRP A 405 15.95 2.82 18.22
C TRP A 405 15.65 3.64 16.97
N GLU A 406 14.47 4.26 16.92
CA GLU A 406 14.07 5.19 15.86
C GLU A 406 15.13 6.27 15.67
N LYS A 407 15.60 6.89 16.76
CA LYS A 407 16.65 7.90 16.68
C LYS A 407 17.93 7.34 16.08
N LEU A 408 18.44 6.21 16.58
CA LEU A 408 19.70 5.61 16.12
C LEU A 408 19.64 5.24 14.63
N HIS A 409 18.57 4.57 14.21
CA HIS A 409 18.39 4.12 12.85
C HIS A 409 18.12 5.28 11.88
N ASN A 410 17.29 6.26 12.26
CA ASN A 410 16.99 7.40 11.39
C ASN A 410 18.17 8.38 11.29
N ASP A 411 18.96 8.58 12.34
CA ASP A 411 20.19 9.37 12.25
C ASP A 411 21.21 8.71 11.30
N ALA A 412 21.33 7.38 11.34
CA ALA A 412 22.17 6.63 10.40
C ALA A 412 21.65 6.73 8.95
N GLN A 413 20.33 6.68 8.75
CA GLN A 413 19.71 6.87 7.43
C GLN A 413 20.00 8.28 6.87
N ILE A 414 19.91 9.32 7.70
CA ILE A 414 20.28 10.68 7.30
C ILE A 414 21.77 10.76 6.94
N ALA A 415 22.64 10.12 7.71
CA ALA A 415 24.07 10.08 7.42
C ALA A 415 24.37 9.39 6.06
N LEU A 416 23.61 8.35 5.70
CA LEU A 416 23.73 7.70 4.39
C LEU A 416 23.37 8.65 3.25
N GLN A 417 22.26 9.39 3.36
CA GLN A 417 21.84 10.37 2.35
C GLN A 417 22.78 11.57 2.25
N ALA A 418 23.37 12.00 3.37
CA ALA A 418 24.29 13.14 3.42
C ALA A 418 25.57 12.92 2.61
N ARG A 419 25.85 11.68 2.18
CA ARG A 419 26.96 11.35 1.26
C ARG A 419 26.74 11.89 -0.16
N PHE A 420 25.51 12.27 -0.50
CA PHE A 420 25.10 12.63 -1.86
C PHE A 420 24.37 13.99 -1.90
N THR A 421 24.45 14.66 -3.05
CA THR A 421 23.90 16.01 -3.22
C THR A 421 22.45 16.01 -3.74
N ASP A 422 22.01 14.92 -4.38
CA ASP A 422 20.70 14.78 -5.01
C ASP A 422 19.63 14.17 -4.10
N GLY A 423 20.04 13.51 -3.01
CA GLY A 423 19.18 13.00 -1.95
C GLY A 423 18.93 11.49 -1.97
N HIS A 424 19.62 10.71 -2.82
CA HIS A 424 19.57 9.25 -2.75
C HIS A 424 20.31 8.71 -1.52
N THR A 425 20.06 7.46 -1.16
CA THR A 425 20.61 6.81 0.02
C THR A 425 21.82 5.93 -0.28
N TYR A 426 21.78 5.15 -1.36
CA TYR A 426 22.68 4.01 -1.54
C TYR A 426 23.68 4.21 -2.69
N ALA A 427 24.96 3.94 -2.41
CA ALA A 427 26.02 4.08 -3.40
C ALA A 427 25.93 3.04 -4.51
N ASN A 428 25.59 1.79 -4.16
CA ASN A 428 25.54 0.66 -5.09
C ASN A 428 24.79 -0.56 -4.51
N GLY A 429 24.79 -1.66 -5.25
CA GLY A 429 24.08 -2.90 -4.91
C GLY A 429 24.64 -3.69 -3.71
N SER A 430 25.88 -3.46 -3.25
CA SER A 430 26.41 -4.15 -2.08
C SER A 430 25.81 -3.63 -0.77
N GLU A 431 25.46 -2.33 -0.74
CA GLU A 431 24.78 -1.75 0.41
C GLU A 431 23.33 -2.26 0.50
N ASN A 432 22.64 -2.27 -0.65
CA ASN A 432 21.30 -2.83 -0.80
C ASN A 432 21.12 -3.34 -2.25
N SER A 433 20.91 -4.64 -2.42
CA SER A 433 20.81 -5.31 -3.71
C SER A 433 19.42 -5.18 -4.34
N TYR A 434 18.43 -4.71 -3.58
CA TYR A 434 17.09 -4.47 -4.12
C TYR A 434 17.13 -3.36 -5.18
N PHE A 435 16.61 -3.65 -6.37
CA PHE A 435 16.58 -2.68 -7.48
C PHE A 435 15.72 -1.45 -7.15
N GLY A 436 14.75 -1.59 -6.24
CA GLY A 436 13.85 -0.53 -5.79
C GLY A 436 14.23 0.09 -4.46
N LYS A 437 15.49 -0.04 -4.02
CA LYS A 437 15.95 0.39 -2.69
C LYS A 437 15.62 1.84 -2.33
N GLU A 438 15.78 2.78 -3.26
CA GLU A 438 15.47 4.20 -3.06
C GLU A 438 13.95 4.40 -2.94
N GLN A 439 13.19 3.79 -3.85
CA GLN A 439 11.73 3.81 -3.80
C GLN A 439 11.19 3.21 -2.50
N ARG A 440 11.83 2.16 -1.97
CA ARG A 440 11.44 1.55 -0.70
C ARG A 440 11.67 2.49 0.48
N ILE A 441 12.80 3.19 0.57
CA ILE A 441 12.99 4.25 1.58
C ILE A 441 11.91 5.32 1.41
N GLY A 442 11.66 5.78 0.18
CA GLY A 442 10.63 6.76 -0.10
C GLY A 442 9.25 6.37 0.45
N VAL A 443 8.79 5.12 0.26
CA VAL A 443 7.47 4.72 0.78
C VAL A 443 7.45 4.45 2.28
N ILE A 444 8.55 3.94 2.86
CA ILE A 444 8.67 3.77 4.32
C ILE A 444 8.49 5.13 4.99
N TYR A 445 9.27 6.13 4.58
CA TYR A 445 9.22 7.44 5.22
C TYR A 445 8.03 8.29 4.78
N GLY A 446 7.52 8.08 3.56
CA GLY A 446 6.26 8.68 3.13
C GLY A 446 5.11 8.27 4.06
N LEU A 447 4.86 6.96 4.17
CA LEU A 447 3.76 6.46 4.99
C LEU A 447 3.99 6.69 6.48
N SER A 448 5.22 6.50 6.99
CA SER A 448 5.51 6.75 8.41
C SER A 448 5.37 8.23 8.79
N TYR A 449 5.78 9.16 7.91
CA TYR A 449 5.57 10.58 8.14
C TYR A 449 4.09 10.98 8.02
N LEU A 450 3.33 10.37 7.09
CA LEU A 450 1.88 10.57 7.02
C LEU A 450 1.20 10.09 8.32
N SER A 451 1.59 8.93 8.84
CA SER A 451 1.15 8.42 10.14
C SER A 451 1.48 9.42 11.26
N LEU A 452 2.73 9.89 11.34
CA LEU A 452 3.14 10.89 12.33
C LEU A 452 2.35 12.20 12.21
N TRP A 453 2.16 12.68 10.99
CA TRP A 453 1.38 13.87 10.71
C TRP A 453 -0.05 13.71 11.23
N LEU A 454 -0.72 12.57 10.96
CA LEU A 454 -2.08 12.31 11.46
C LEU A 454 -2.16 12.17 12.99
N ASN A 455 -1.12 11.61 13.63
CA ASN A 455 -1.02 11.49 15.09
C ASN A 455 -0.84 12.86 15.77
N LYS A 456 -0.05 13.75 15.17
CA LYS A 456 0.39 15.02 15.77
C LYS A 456 -0.27 16.26 15.16
N ASN A 457 -1.22 16.05 14.27
CA ASN A 457 -1.93 17.11 13.57
C ASN A 457 -2.63 18.06 14.56
N SER A 458 -2.61 19.37 14.28
CA SER A 458 -3.16 20.41 15.17
C SER A 458 -4.66 20.31 15.44
N ALA A 459 -5.41 19.53 14.66
CA ALA A 459 -6.83 19.21 14.90
C ALA A 459 -7.03 17.97 15.79
N GLY A 460 -5.97 17.51 16.47
CA GLY A 460 -5.93 16.31 17.30
C GLY A 460 -5.54 15.06 16.51
N ASP A 461 -5.24 14.00 17.26
CA ASP A 461 -4.89 12.68 16.75
C ASP A 461 -6.03 12.11 15.88
N LYS A 462 -5.68 11.67 14.66
CA LYS A 462 -6.58 11.04 13.69
C LYS A 462 -6.23 9.58 13.41
N ALA A 463 -5.16 9.06 14.01
CA ALA A 463 -4.75 7.67 13.91
C ALA A 463 -5.33 6.90 15.12
N CYS A 464 -6.47 6.26 14.93
CA CYS A 464 -7.15 5.50 15.99
C CYS A 464 -7.38 4.05 15.61
N TRP A 465 -7.66 3.23 16.62
CA TRP A 465 -7.89 1.79 16.51
C TRP A 465 -9.28 1.43 17.04
N SER A 466 -10.00 0.56 16.33
CA SER A 466 -11.35 0.08 16.70
C SER A 466 -11.57 -1.38 16.37
#